data_AF-H8G642-F1
#
_entry.id   AF-H8G642-F1
#
_cell.length_a   1.000
_cell.length_b   1.000
_cell.length_c   1.000
_cell.angle_alpha   90.00
_cell.angle_beta   90.00
_cell.angle_gamma   90.00
#
_symmetry.space_group_name_H-M   'P 1'
#
loop_
_entity.id
_entity.type
_entity.pdbx_description
1 polymer ?
#
loop_
_entity_poly.entity_id
_entity_poly.type
_entity_poly.pdbx_seq_one_letter_code
_entity_poly.pdbx_strand_id
1 'polypeptide(L)'
;MSIAPQTSSVGTGSTHVVGEPAHAIVFADGTTVEILSSYPVRPDADLHSLARAVEFACAHCREHCEATLVAVRDDCLLCPGCYAALDVVQAAPATEIPDARSAA
;
A
#
# COMPACT_ATOMS: atom_id res chain seq x y z
N MET A 1 0.61 -30.87 10.63
CA MET A 1 0.21 -30.42 9.28
C MET A 1 0.41 -28.92 9.24
N SER A 2 1.45 -28.42 8.58
CA SER A 2 1.70 -26.99 8.43
C SER A 2 0.91 -26.48 7.24
N ILE A 3 0.03 -25.50 7.48
CA ILE A 3 -0.72 -24.81 6.42
C ILE A 3 0.21 -23.70 5.93
N ALA A 4 0.83 -23.89 4.78
CA ALA A 4 1.60 -22.83 4.15
C ALA A 4 0.65 -21.69 3.74
N PRO A 5 1.00 -20.42 3.95
CA PRO A 5 0.20 -19.31 3.46
C PRO A 5 0.10 -19.43 1.95
N GLN A 6 -1.13 -19.47 1.44
CA GLN A 6 -1.38 -19.68 0.02
C GLN A 6 -1.26 -18.32 -0.67
N THR A 7 -0.21 -18.17 -1.46
CA THR A 7 0.00 -16.99 -2.29
C THR A 7 -0.93 -17.07 -3.49
N SER A 8 -1.60 -15.97 -3.78
CA SER A 8 -2.37 -15.84 -5.02
C SER A 8 -1.47 -15.11 -6.01
N SER A 9 -1.20 -15.76 -7.14
CA SER A 9 -0.50 -15.11 -8.25
C SER A 9 -1.48 -14.14 -8.91
N VAL A 10 -1.10 -12.87 -9.05
CA VAL A 10 -1.99 -11.82 -9.53
C VAL A 10 -1.48 -11.20 -10.82
N GLY A 11 -2.39 -10.97 -11.77
CA GLY A 11 -2.08 -10.40 -13.09
C GLY A 11 -1.42 -9.00 -13.02
N THR A 12 -0.50 -8.72 -13.94
CA THR A 12 0.31 -7.49 -14.03
C THR A 12 -0.43 -6.25 -14.57
N GLY A 13 -1.75 -6.19 -14.45
CA GLY A 13 -2.56 -5.12 -15.03
C GLY A 13 -2.93 -4.00 -14.04
N SER A 14 -3.76 -3.06 -14.52
CA SER A 14 -4.30 -1.94 -13.73
C SER A 14 -4.99 -2.43 -12.47
N THR A 15 -4.74 -1.77 -11.33
CA THR A 15 -5.41 -2.03 -10.06
C THR A 15 -6.20 -0.81 -9.61
N HIS A 16 -7.28 -1.01 -8.85
CA HIS A 16 -8.04 0.10 -8.27
C HIS A 16 -8.51 -0.26 -6.86
N VAL A 17 -8.69 0.77 -6.03
CA VAL A 17 -9.09 0.63 -4.63
C VAL A 17 -10.59 0.90 -4.50
N VAL A 18 -11.33 0.03 -3.81
CA VAL A 18 -12.80 0.11 -3.70
C VAL A 18 -13.32 -0.06 -2.27
N GLY A 19 -14.50 0.53 -2.03
CA GLY A 19 -15.21 0.57 -0.75
C GLY A 19 -15.01 1.90 0.00
N GLU A 20 -16.01 2.37 0.74
CA GLU A 20 -15.80 3.42 1.75
C GLU A 20 -15.85 2.84 3.17
N PRO A 21 -14.81 3.07 4.00
CA PRO A 21 -13.45 3.39 3.56
C PRO A 21 -12.89 2.30 2.63
N ALA A 22 -11.83 2.61 1.90
CA ALA A 22 -11.16 1.70 0.96
C ALA A 22 -10.68 0.42 1.67
N HIS A 23 -11.41 -0.69 1.55
CA HIS A 23 -11.12 -1.94 2.26
C HIS A 23 -10.44 -3.00 1.38
N ALA A 24 -10.28 -2.78 0.07
CA ALA A 24 -9.63 -3.76 -0.79
C ALA A 24 -8.96 -3.16 -2.03
N ILE A 25 -7.90 -3.82 -2.48
CA ILE A 25 -7.31 -3.64 -3.82
C ILE A 25 -7.92 -4.69 -4.75
N VAL A 26 -8.46 -4.23 -5.89
CA VAL A 26 -8.92 -5.08 -6.98
C VAL A 26 -7.89 -5.03 -8.10
N PHE A 27 -7.42 -6.19 -8.51
CA PHE A 27 -6.42 -6.35 -9.54
C PHE A 27 -7.07 -6.64 -10.91
N ALA A 28 -6.31 -6.50 -11.99
CA ALA A 28 -6.83 -6.63 -13.36
C ALA A 28 -7.42 -8.01 -13.70
N ASP A 29 -6.99 -9.06 -13.01
CA ASP A 29 -7.54 -10.42 -13.16
C ASP A 29 -8.81 -10.66 -12.32
N GLY A 30 -9.31 -9.62 -11.65
CA GLY A 30 -10.46 -9.68 -10.74
C GLY A 30 -10.12 -10.16 -9.33
N THR A 31 -8.86 -10.50 -9.06
CA THR A 31 -8.42 -10.84 -7.70
C THR A 31 -8.68 -9.64 -6.79
N THR A 32 -9.24 -9.90 -5.62
CA THR A 32 -9.49 -8.89 -4.59
C THR A 32 -8.68 -9.25 -3.36
N VAL A 33 -8.03 -8.26 -2.76
CA VAL A 33 -7.25 -8.42 -1.53
C VAL A 33 -7.61 -7.34 -0.54
N GLU A 34 -7.97 -7.75 0.67
CA GLU A 34 -8.32 -6.85 1.76
C GLU A 34 -7.13 -5.99 2.19
N ILE A 35 -7.41 -4.69 2.41
CA ILE A 35 -6.51 -3.70 2.97
C ILE A 35 -6.74 -3.68 4.49
N LEU A 36 -5.70 -4.01 5.25
CA LEU A 36 -5.71 -3.91 6.71
C LEU A 36 -5.48 -2.47 7.19
N SER A 37 -4.60 -1.75 6.50
CA SER A 37 -4.21 -0.37 6.85
C SER A 37 -3.76 0.40 5.62
N SER A 38 -4.01 1.71 5.61
CA SER A 38 -3.54 2.65 4.59
C SER A 38 -2.68 3.75 5.21
N TYR A 39 -1.58 4.10 4.54
CA TYR A 39 -0.61 5.11 4.96
C TYR A 39 -0.48 6.17 3.85
N PRO A 40 -1.37 7.18 3.81
CA PRO A 40 -1.36 8.24 2.80
C PRO A 40 -0.28 9.29 3.13
N VAL A 41 0.99 8.87 3.10
CA VAL A 41 2.14 9.72 3.49
C VAL A 41 2.70 10.48 2.28
N ARG A 42 2.29 10.18 1.05
CA ARG A 42 2.75 10.86 -0.16
C ARG A 42 1.56 11.29 -1.01
N PRO A 43 1.63 12.46 -1.68
CA PRO A 43 0.52 12.96 -2.49
C PRO A 43 0.31 12.17 -3.79
N ASP A 44 1.35 11.50 -4.26
CA ASP A 44 1.39 10.78 -5.54
C ASP A 44 1.45 9.26 -5.39
N ALA A 45 1.42 8.73 -4.16
CA ALA A 45 1.45 7.30 -3.90
C ALA A 45 0.91 6.96 -2.51
N ASP A 46 -0.09 6.08 -2.46
CA ASP A 46 -0.62 5.54 -1.21
C ASP A 46 0.02 4.20 -0.89
N LEU A 47 0.46 4.01 0.35
CA LEU A 47 1.02 2.74 0.81
C LEU A 47 -0.05 1.96 1.59
N HIS A 48 -0.21 0.68 1.28
CA HIS A 48 -1.24 -0.18 1.88
C HIS A 48 -0.64 -1.46 2.44
N SER A 49 -1.10 -1.85 3.64
CA SER A 49 -0.87 -3.17 4.23
C SER A 49 -2.04 -4.09 3.87
N LEU A 50 -1.74 -5.28 3.39
CA LEU A 50 -2.70 -6.24 2.86
C LEU A 50 -2.86 -7.45 3.79
N ALA A 51 -4.04 -8.07 3.78
CA ALA A 51 -4.35 -9.26 4.58
C ALA A 51 -3.58 -10.52 4.14
N ARG A 52 -3.05 -10.53 2.91
CA ARG A 52 -2.23 -11.62 2.35
C ARG A 52 -1.20 -11.08 1.39
N ALA A 53 -0.13 -11.85 1.18
CA ALA A 53 0.89 -11.52 0.20
C ALA A 53 0.32 -11.61 -1.23
N VAL A 54 0.76 -10.70 -2.08
CA VAL A 54 0.43 -10.67 -3.50
C VAL A 54 1.70 -10.72 -4.33
N GLU A 55 1.65 -11.48 -5.42
CA GLU A 55 2.70 -11.48 -6.45
C GLU A 55 2.35 -10.46 -7.53
N PHE A 56 3.30 -9.60 -7.89
CA PHE A 56 3.11 -8.57 -8.91
C PHE A 56 4.44 -8.15 -9.54
N ALA A 57 4.39 -7.57 -10.73
CA ALA A 57 5.54 -6.89 -11.32
C ALA A 57 5.53 -5.42 -10.89
N CYS A 58 6.61 -4.94 -10.26
CA CYS A 58 6.72 -3.53 -9.89
C CYS A 58 6.72 -2.66 -11.15
N ALA A 59 5.84 -1.65 -11.21
CA ALA A 59 5.73 -0.78 -12.38
C ALA A 59 7.01 0.05 -12.64
N HIS A 60 7.84 0.27 -11.62
CA HIS A 60 9.09 1.02 -11.73
C HIS A 60 10.30 0.13 -12.07
N CYS A 61 10.69 -0.78 -11.17
CA CYS A 61 11.89 -1.60 -11.38
C CYS A 61 11.65 -2.85 -12.24
N ARG A 62 10.39 -3.18 -12.57
CA ARG A 62 9.99 -4.33 -13.40
C ARG A 62 10.28 -5.71 -12.79
N GLU A 63 10.90 -5.76 -11.61
CA GLU A 63 11.13 -6.99 -10.86
C GLU A 63 9.82 -7.62 -10.39
N HIS A 64 9.80 -8.96 -10.36
CA HIS A 64 8.69 -9.71 -9.78
C HIS A 64 8.82 -9.71 -8.25
N CYS A 65 7.77 -9.27 -7.57
CA CYS A 65 7.76 -9.04 -6.14
C CYS A 65 6.63 -9.83 -5.48
N GLU A 66 6.90 -10.39 -4.31
CA GLU A 66 5.88 -10.92 -3.39
C GLU A 66 5.90 -10.07 -2.12
N ALA A 67 4.78 -9.43 -1.78
CA ALA A 67 4.70 -8.58 -0.60
C ALA A 67 3.29 -8.47 -0.03
N THR A 68 3.20 -8.25 1.29
CA THR A 68 1.97 -7.80 1.99
C THR A 68 1.88 -6.28 2.11
N LEU A 69 2.95 -5.57 1.73
CA LEU A 69 3.02 -4.11 1.76
C LEU A 69 3.27 -3.63 0.33
N VAL A 70 2.35 -2.85 -0.21
CA VAL A 70 2.42 -2.37 -1.60
C VAL A 70 2.06 -0.90 -1.66
N ALA A 71 2.67 -0.17 -2.58
CA ALA A 71 2.24 1.19 -2.90
C ALA A 71 1.45 1.21 -4.20
N VAL A 72 0.40 2.02 -4.24
CA VAL A 72 -0.42 2.27 -5.43
C VAL A 72 -0.14 3.68 -5.90
N ARG A 73 0.26 3.82 -7.17
CA ARG A 73 0.46 5.10 -7.85
C ARG A 73 -0.06 4.98 -9.27
N ASP A 74 -0.92 5.90 -9.69
CA ASP A 74 -1.51 5.90 -11.03
C ASP A 74 -2.08 4.51 -11.39
N ASP A 75 -2.85 3.90 -10.48
CA ASP A 75 -3.45 2.56 -10.60
C ASP A 75 -2.44 1.41 -10.84
N CYS A 76 -1.16 1.65 -10.52
CA CYS A 76 -0.06 0.70 -10.69
C CYS A 76 0.63 0.38 -9.35
N LEU A 77 1.10 -0.85 -9.21
CA LEU A 77 1.78 -1.32 -8.01
C LEU A 77 3.28 -1.03 -8.03
N LEU A 78 3.77 -0.50 -6.91
CA LEU A 78 5.19 -0.32 -6.63
C LEU A 78 5.61 -1.19 -5.45
N CYS A 79 6.79 -1.79 -5.56
CA CYS A 79 7.39 -2.52 -4.45
C CYS A 79 7.84 -1.58 -3.32
N PRO A 80 7.97 -2.06 -2.08
CA PRO A 80 8.41 -1.24 -0.95
C PRO A 80 9.73 -0.50 -1.20
N GLY A 81 10.67 -1.13 -1.91
CA GLY A 81 11.96 -0.53 -2.25
C GLY A 81 11.81 0.67 -3.19
N CYS A 82 11.04 0.54 -4.28
CA CYS A 82 10.78 1.64 -5.20
C CYS A 82 9.95 2.75 -4.55
N TYR A 83 8.99 2.40 -3.69
CA TYR A 83 8.25 3.39 -2.92
C TYR A 83 9.15 4.16 -1.95
N ALA A 84 10.08 3.49 -1.25
CA ALA A 84 11.00 4.15 -0.34
C ALA A 84 11.97 5.11 -1.07
N ALA A 85 12.33 4.79 -2.32
CA ALA A 85 13.19 5.61 -3.16
C ALA A 85 12.51 6.85 -3.77
N LEU A 86 11.19 7.01 -3.62
CA LEU A 86 10.51 8.23 -4.03
C LEU A 86 10.96 9.41 -3.13
N ASP A 87 11.20 10.58 -3.72
CA ASP A 87 11.81 11.73 -3.03
C ASP A 87 10.87 12.51 -2.10
N VAL A 88 9.54 12.44 -2.29
CA VAL A 88 8.59 13.31 -1.60
C VAL A 88 7.78 12.55 -0.55
N VAL A 89 8.03 12.82 0.73
CA VAL A 89 7.20 12.38 1.86
C VAL A 89 6.49 13.62 2.40
N GLN A 90 5.15 13.65 2.40
CA GLN A 90 4.42 14.66 3.15
C GLN A 90 4.72 14.45 4.64
N ALA A 91 5.20 15.49 5.31
CA ALA A 91 5.32 15.49 6.76
C ALA A 91 3.94 15.15 7.34
N ALA A 92 3.91 14.24 8.32
CA ALA A 92 2.70 13.96 9.08
C ALA A 92 2.09 15.30 9.56
N PRO A 93 0.76 15.47 9.54
CA PRO A 93 0.15 16.66 10.09
C PRO A 93 0.67 16.84 11.52
N ALA A 94 1.26 18.00 11.80
CA ALA A 94 1.76 18.30 13.12
C ALA A 94 0.58 18.20 14.09
N THR A 95 0.56 17.14 14.88
CA THR A 95 -0.33 17.07 16.04
C THR A 95 0.12 18.19 16.97
N GLU A 96 -0.54 19.34 16.90
CA GLU A 96 -0.44 20.38 17.90
C GLU A 96 -0.96 19.79 19.22
N ILE A 97 -0.05 19.20 20.01
CA ILE A 97 -0.35 18.83 21.39
C ILE A 97 -0.45 20.16 22.16
N PRO A 98 -1.63 20.55 22.69
CA PRO A 98 -1.76 21.78 23.44
C PRO A 98 -0.83 21.72 24.66
N ASP A 99 0.10 22.66 24.75
CA ASP A 99 1.04 22.78 25.86
C ASP A 99 0.25 23.17 27.12
N ALA A 100 -0.08 22.17 27.95
CA ALA A 100 -0.83 22.35 29.18
C ALA A 100 -0.01 23.00 30.32
N ARG A 101 1.06 23.75 30.00
CA ARG A 101 1.98 24.31 30.99
C ARG A 101 1.97 25.83 31.14
N SER A 102 0.99 26.53 30.57
CA SER A 102 0.75 27.96 30.87
C SER A 102 -0.43 28.15 31.84
N ALA A 103 -0.28 27.65 33.06
CA ALA A 103 -1.12 28.04 34.19
C ALA A 103 -0.36 27.77 35.51
N ALA A 104 0.52 28.71 35.89
CA ALA A 104 0.90 28.99 37.29
C ALA A 104 1.68 30.31 37.35
#